data_AF-A0A1Q7HKC9-F1
#
_entry.id   AF-A0A1Q7HKC9-F1
#
_cell.length_a   1.000
_cell.length_b   1.000
_cell.length_c   1.000
_cell.angle_alpha   90.00
_cell.angle_beta   90.00
_cell.angle_gamma   90.00
#
_symmetry.space_group_name_H-M   'P 1'
#
loop_
_entity.id
_entity.type
_entity.pdbx_description
1 polymer ?
#
loop_
_entity_poly.entity_id
_entity_poly.type
_entity_poly.pdbx_seq_one_letter_code
_entity_poly.pdbx_strand_id
1 'polypeptide(L)'
;MHASASGGEFLCIMAGRSGGFPFGFWASVSQMQVQGSVTPGTLTVTGSLSTFSGLATVHVVGKKANGDVLTMTFPNVPYVSTQTVGGAGVAKHRLQIPAFGIDTLMSALTAGHISITQ
;
A
#
# COMPACT_ATOMS: atom_id res chain seq x y z
N MET A 1 -0.59 -2.94 -10.62
CA MET A 1 -1.92 -2.41 -10.22
C MET A 1 -2.55 -1.65 -11.36
N HIS A 2 -3.89 -1.62 -11.42
CA HIS A 2 -4.68 -0.90 -12.42
C HIS A 2 -5.73 -0.03 -11.70
N ALA A 3 -5.74 1.27 -11.97
CA ALA A 3 -6.75 2.19 -11.43
C ALA A 3 -7.34 3.02 -12.57
N SER A 4 -8.66 3.12 -12.61
CA SER A 4 -9.43 3.97 -13.52
C SER A 4 -10.56 4.70 -12.82
N ALA A 5 -11.21 5.63 -13.53
CA ALA A 5 -12.41 6.31 -13.03
C ALA A 5 -13.56 5.32 -12.72
N SER A 6 -13.60 4.18 -13.42
CA SER A 6 -14.59 3.11 -13.20
C SER A 6 -14.17 2.09 -12.12
N GLY A 7 -12.99 2.25 -11.50
CA GLY A 7 -12.47 1.35 -10.47
C GLY A 7 -11.20 0.64 -10.90
N GLY A 8 -10.93 -0.54 -10.35
CA GLY A 8 -9.73 -1.31 -10.69
C GLY A 8 -9.20 -2.12 -9.51
N GLU A 9 -7.98 -2.63 -9.65
CA GLU A 9 -7.32 -3.52 -8.70
C GLU A 9 -6.01 -2.93 -8.20
N PHE A 10 -5.88 -2.90 -6.88
CA PHE A 10 -4.71 -2.43 -6.16
C PHE A 10 -4.03 -3.61 -5.47
N LEU A 11 -2.71 -3.68 -5.64
CA LEU A 11 -1.84 -4.59 -4.91
C LEU A 11 -0.57 -3.83 -4.55
N CYS A 12 -0.30 -3.73 -3.25
CA CYS A 12 0.95 -3.22 -2.71
C CYS A 12 1.54 -4.26 -1.75
N ILE A 13 2.81 -4.60 -1.95
CA ILE A 13 3.54 -5.50 -1.07
C ILE A 13 4.68 -4.70 -0.46
N MET A 14 4.63 -4.55 0.85
CA MET A 14 5.68 -3.96 1.67
C MET A 14 6.44 -5.10 2.33
N ALA A 15 7.65 -5.37 1.85
CA ALA A 15 8.57 -6.29 2.50
C ALA A 15 9.54 -5.46 3.36
N GLY A 16 9.57 -5.74 4.66
CA GLY A 16 10.56 -5.12 5.52
C GLY A 16 11.93 -5.72 5.22
N ARG A 17 12.85 -4.93 4.64
CA ARG A 17 14.26 -5.35 4.51
C ARG A 17 14.85 -5.59 5.91
N SER A 18 15.78 -6.54 5.99
CA SER A 18 16.66 -6.90 7.11
C SER A 18 16.35 -6.25 8.48
N GLY A 19 15.21 -6.61 9.09
CA GLY A 19 14.78 -6.04 10.38
C GLY A 19 13.28 -5.81 10.50
N GLY A 20 12.56 -5.74 9.38
CA GLY A 20 11.13 -5.45 9.38
C GLY A 20 10.83 -3.97 9.68
N PHE A 21 9.56 -3.62 9.73
CA PHE A 21 9.13 -2.31 10.26
C PHE A 21 8.09 -2.50 11.37
N PRO A 22 8.10 -1.67 12.43
CA PRO A 22 7.09 -1.74 13.47
C PRO A 22 5.81 -1.03 13.02
N PHE A 23 4.65 -1.55 13.41
CA PHE A 23 3.40 -0.80 13.44
C PHE A 23 2.42 -1.45 14.43
N GLY A 24 1.57 -0.66 15.09
CA GLY A 24 0.62 -1.17 16.08
C GLY A 24 1.31 -2.00 17.17
N PHE A 25 0.85 -3.25 17.36
CA PHE A 25 1.42 -4.18 18.34
C PHE A 25 2.57 -5.04 17.79
N TRP A 26 2.93 -4.90 16.51
CA TRP A 26 4.00 -5.65 15.89
C TRP A 26 5.35 -5.00 16.21
N ALA A 27 6.26 -5.79 16.76
CA ALA A 27 7.64 -5.35 16.97
C ALA A 27 8.42 -5.29 15.65
N SER A 28 8.17 -6.24 14.74
CA SER A 28 8.77 -6.23 13.39
C SER A 28 7.87 -6.92 12.38
N VAL A 29 7.54 -6.25 11.28
CA VAL A 29 6.74 -6.82 10.18
C VAL A 29 7.68 -7.24 9.08
N SER A 30 7.70 -8.54 8.79
CA SER A 30 8.50 -9.09 7.68
C SER A 30 7.85 -8.78 6.34
N GLN A 31 6.52 -8.89 6.27
CA GLN A 31 5.77 -8.62 5.05
C GLN A 31 4.36 -8.12 5.35
N MET A 32 3.91 -7.12 4.61
CA MET A 32 2.53 -6.70 4.53
C MET A 32 2.09 -6.67 3.07
N GLN A 33 0.97 -7.33 2.77
CA GLN A 33 0.30 -7.28 1.48
C GLN A 33 -1.03 -6.56 1.64
N VAL A 34 -1.27 -5.57 0.79
CA VAL A 34 -2.50 -4.76 0.74
C VAL A 34 -3.09 -4.97 -0.64
N GLN A 35 -4.19 -5.72 -0.69
CA GLN A 35 -4.84 -6.09 -1.94
C GLN A 35 -6.31 -5.72 -1.89
N GLY A 36 -6.80 -4.98 -2.88
CA GLY A 36 -8.19 -4.54 -2.86
C GLY A 36 -8.62 -3.86 -4.13
N SER A 37 -9.90 -3.50 -4.17
CA SER A 37 -10.46 -2.75 -5.27
C SER A 37 -10.18 -1.25 -5.11
N VAL A 38 -10.13 -0.55 -6.24
CA VAL A 38 -10.18 0.91 -6.29
C VAL A 38 -11.65 1.32 -6.32
N THR A 39 -12.07 2.20 -5.42
CA THR A 39 -13.44 2.71 -5.40
C THR A 39 -13.68 3.60 -6.62
N PRO A 40 -14.73 3.34 -7.43
CA PRO A 40 -15.06 4.17 -8.58
C PRO A 40 -15.21 5.65 -8.22
N GLY A 41 -14.77 6.54 -9.12
CA GLY A 41 -14.82 7.99 -8.91
C GLY A 41 -13.79 8.57 -7.93
N THR A 42 -12.95 7.75 -7.27
CA THR A 42 -11.92 8.24 -6.35
C THR A 42 -10.59 8.57 -7.02
N LEU A 43 -10.38 8.11 -8.25
CA LEU A 43 -9.18 8.43 -9.01
C LEU A 43 -9.16 9.92 -9.36
N THR A 44 -8.12 10.60 -8.89
CA THR A 44 -7.79 11.98 -9.21
C THR A 44 -6.40 12.04 -9.80
N VAL A 45 -6.24 12.80 -10.89
CA VAL A 45 -4.95 13.02 -11.55
C VAL A 45 -4.71 14.52 -11.64
N THR A 46 -3.60 14.99 -11.09
CA THR A 46 -3.19 16.40 -11.13
C THR A 46 -1.73 16.47 -11.57
N GLY A 47 -1.52 16.87 -12.83
CA GLY A 47 -0.20 16.83 -13.45
C GLY A 47 0.35 15.41 -13.48
N SER A 48 1.50 15.21 -12.83
CA SER A 48 2.17 13.90 -12.71
C SER A 48 1.74 13.08 -11.50
N LEU A 49 0.84 13.61 -10.65
CA LEU A 49 0.40 12.98 -9.41
C LEU A 49 -0.95 12.31 -9.63
N SER A 50 -1.06 11.04 -9.24
CA SER A 50 -2.30 10.28 -9.22
C SER A 50 -2.64 9.87 -7.79
N THR A 51 -3.90 9.99 -7.41
CA THR A 51 -4.39 9.52 -6.10
C THR A 51 -5.71 8.79 -6.28
N PHE A 52 -5.87 7.66 -5.61
CA PHE A 52 -7.13 6.93 -5.52
C PHE A 52 -7.25 6.24 -4.16
N SER A 53 -8.44 5.76 -3.84
CA SER A 53 -8.73 5.09 -2.57
C SER A 53 -9.64 3.89 -2.76
N GLY A 54 -9.67 3.02 -1.76
CA GLY A 54 -10.62 1.91 -1.76
C GLY A 54 -10.58 1.09 -0.48
N LEU A 55 -11.13 -0.12 -0.57
CA LEU A 55 -11.10 -1.11 0.50
C LEU A 55 -10.17 -2.24 0.09
N ALA A 56 -9.31 -2.66 1.00
CA ALA A 56 -8.37 -3.73 0.79
C ALA A 56 -8.45 -4.78 1.90
N THR A 57 -8.13 -6.00 1.53
CA THR A 57 -7.67 -7.03 2.45
C THR A 57 -6.19 -6.80 2.73
N VAL A 58 -5.85 -6.66 4.00
CA VAL A 58 -4.47 -6.51 4.46
C VAL A 58 -4.02 -7.79 5.13
N HIS A 59 -3.00 -8.42 4.57
CA HIS A 59 -2.35 -9.59 5.12
C HIS A 59 -0.98 -9.21 5.68
N VAL A 60 -0.73 -9.54 6.94
CA VAL A 60 0.46 -9.15 7.68
C VAL A 60 1.13 -10.39 8.24
N VAL A 61 2.44 -10.50 8.00
CA VAL A 61 3.33 -11.47 8.63
C VAL A 61 4.38 -10.68 9.41
N GLY A 62 4.51 -10.96 10.70
CA GLY A 62 5.45 -10.26 11.55
C GLY A 62 5.72 -10.98 12.86
N LYS A 63 6.42 -10.29 13.77
CA LYS A 63 6.71 -10.73 15.13
C LYS A 63 6.17 -9.74 16.15
N LYS A 64 5.68 -10.27 17.27
CA LYS A 64 5.39 -9.50 18.48
C LYS A 64 6.67 -9.21 19.26
N ALA A 65 6.57 -8.36 20.29
CA ALA A 65 7.70 -8.03 21.17
C ALA A 65 8.27 -9.25 21.92
N ASN A 66 7.46 -10.29 22.17
CA ASN A 66 7.90 -11.54 22.79
C ASN A 66 8.60 -12.51 21.80
N GLY A 67 8.73 -12.13 20.53
CA GLY A 67 9.36 -12.95 19.49
C GLY A 67 8.41 -13.87 18.73
N ASP A 68 7.15 -13.99 19.14
CA ASP A 68 6.15 -14.83 18.46
C ASP A 68 5.92 -14.34 17.04
N VAL A 69 6.07 -15.24 16.07
CA VAL A 69 5.62 -15.00 14.69
C VAL A 69 4.11 -15.11 14.66
N LEU A 70 3.45 -14.11 14.09
CA LEU A 70 2.01 -14.10 13.89
C LEU A 70 1.70 -13.71 12.45
N THR A 71 0.63 -14.28 11.94
CA THR A 71 0.03 -13.96 10.65
C THR A 71 -1.40 -13.49 10.90
N MET A 72 -1.76 -12.33 10.35
CA MET A 72 -3.13 -11.79 10.48
C MET A 72 -3.65 -11.27 9.15
N THR A 73 -4.95 -11.44 8.96
CA THR A 73 -5.71 -10.94 7.81
C THR A 73 -6.79 -10.00 8.29
N PHE A 74 -6.82 -8.79 7.73
CA PHE A 74 -7.80 -7.76 8.03
C PHE A 74 -8.57 -7.44 6.75
N PRO A 75 -9.85 -7.87 6.63
CA PRO A 75 -10.68 -7.52 5.49
C PRO A 75 -11.21 -6.09 5.59
N ASN A 76 -11.61 -5.51 4.45
CA ASN A 76 -12.33 -4.24 4.37
C ASN A 76 -11.61 -3.05 5.01
N VAL A 77 -10.29 -2.99 4.89
CA VAL A 77 -9.48 -1.90 5.43
C VAL A 77 -9.42 -0.75 4.43
N PRO A 78 -9.82 0.48 4.81
CA PRO A 78 -9.68 1.66 3.96
C PRO A 78 -8.22 2.00 3.69
N TYR A 79 -7.90 2.32 2.45
CA TYR A 79 -6.57 2.79 2.04
C TYR A 79 -6.65 3.99 1.10
N VAL A 80 -5.60 4.81 1.11
CA VAL A 80 -5.35 5.87 0.12
C VAL A 80 -3.98 5.63 -0.49
N SER A 81 -3.91 5.74 -1.81
CA SER A 81 -2.74 5.41 -2.59
C SER A 81 -2.42 6.57 -3.52
N THR A 82 -1.24 7.17 -3.34
CA THR A 82 -0.75 8.29 -4.15
C THR A 82 0.52 7.86 -4.86
N GLN A 83 0.65 8.22 -6.15
CA GLN A 83 1.83 7.91 -6.95
C GLN A 83 2.22 9.09 -7.85
N THR A 84 3.50 9.15 -8.20
CA THR A 84 3.97 10.00 -9.30
C THR A 84 4.32 9.15 -10.52
N VAL A 85 4.10 9.69 -11.71
CA VAL A 85 4.55 9.06 -12.96
C VAL A 85 6.09 8.93 -13.00
N GLY A 86 6.59 7.87 -13.62
CA GLY A 86 8.01 7.61 -13.79
C GLY A 86 8.35 6.12 -13.92
N GLY A 87 9.61 5.82 -14.24
CA GLY A 87 10.16 4.46 -14.20
C GLY A 87 10.65 4.08 -12.80
N ALA A 88 11.27 2.90 -12.67
CA ALA A 88 11.89 2.47 -11.41
C ALA A 88 12.91 3.51 -10.89
N GLY A 89 12.87 3.81 -9.59
CA GLY A 89 13.71 4.84 -8.97
C GLY A 89 13.28 6.28 -9.21
N VAL A 90 12.31 6.54 -10.10
CA VAL A 90 11.76 7.88 -10.40
C VAL A 90 10.31 8.01 -9.94
N ALA A 91 9.49 7.00 -10.24
CA ALA A 91 8.14 6.92 -9.71
C ALA A 91 8.20 6.83 -8.19
N LYS A 92 7.39 7.65 -7.51
CA LYS A 92 7.23 7.61 -6.07
C LYS A 92 5.84 7.09 -5.73
N HIS A 93 5.73 6.46 -4.57
CA HIS A 93 4.50 5.93 -4.05
C HIS A 93 4.38 6.25 -2.57
N ARG A 94 3.18 6.64 -2.15
CA ARG A 94 2.74 6.72 -0.77
C ARG A 94 1.50 5.86 -0.60
N LEU A 95 1.52 5.01 0.41
CA LEU A 95 0.36 4.26 0.87
C LEU A 95 0.00 4.74 2.27
N GLN A 96 -1.28 5.02 2.45
CA GLN A 96 -1.85 5.37 3.75
C GLN A 96 -2.91 4.33 4.12
N ILE A 97 -2.79 3.80 5.33
CA ILE A 97 -3.77 2.88 5.93
C ILE A 97 -4.13 3.41 7.30
N PRO A 98 -5.12 4.33 7.40
CA PRO A 98 -5.43 5.04 8.64
C PRO A 98 -5.76 4.11 9.81
N ALA A 99 -6.44 2.98 9.54
CA ALA A 99 -6.80 1.98 10.55
C ALA A 99 -5.58 1.39 11.29
N PHE A 100 -4.39 1.45 10.68
CA PHE A 100 -3.14 0.96 11.27
C PHE A 100 -2.16 2.08 11.61
N GLY A 101 -2.54 3.35 11.40
CA GLY A 101 -1.62 4.48 11.55
C GLY A 101 -0.43 4.44 10.58
N ILE A 102 -0.57 3.76 9.44
CA ILE A 102 0.50 3.60 8.46
C ILE A 102 0.45 4.75 7.45
N ASP A 103 1.59 5.40 7.27
CA ASP A 103 1.87 6.32 6.18
C ASP A 103 3.30 6.10 5.72
N THR A 104 3.48 5.54 4.52
CA THR A 104 4.82 5.20 4.02
C THR A 104 5.64 6.43 3.61
N LEU A 105 5.04 7.63 3.66
CA LEU A 105 5.51 8.84 3.01
C LEU A 105 5.71 8.63 1.50
N MET A 106 6.00 9.70 0.77
CA MET A 106 6.33 9.59 -0.66
C MET A 106 7.73 9.00 -0.83
N SER A 107 7.79 7.72 -1.15
CA SER A 107 9.04 6.96 -1.30
C SER A 107 9.20 6.45 -2.73
N ALA A 108 10.45 6.42 -3.23
CA ALA A 108 10.71 5.92 -4.58
C ALA A 108 10.35 4.43 -4.69
N LEU A 109 9.69 4.05 -5.78
CA LEU A 109 9.41 2.66 -6.09
C LEU A 109 10.71 1.98 -6.53
N THR A 110 11.16 1.03 -5.75
CA THR A 110 12.32 0.19 -6.09
C THR A 110 11.97 -0.85 -7.15
N ALA A 111 10.71 -1.28 -7.20
CA ALA A 111 10.15 -2.19 -8.20
C ALA A 111 8.61 -2.05 -8.25
N GLY A 112 8.00 -2.37 -9.39
CA GLY A 112 6.55 -2.40 -9.55
C GLY A 112 6.09 -1.86 -10.90
N HIS A 113 4.81 -2.08 -11.21
CA HIS A 113 4.14 -1.51 -12.37
C HIS A 113 2.79 -0.90 -11.96
N ILE A 114 2.61 0.37 -12.29
CA ILE A 114 1.38 1.12 -12.05
C ILE A 114 0.80 1.49 -13.41
N SER A 115 -0.38 0.96 -13.71
CA SER A 115 -1.16 1.38 -14.87
C SER A 115 -2.32 2.24 -14.39
N ILE A 116 -2.45 3.43 -14.95
CA ILE A 116 -3.55 4.35 -14.67
C ILE A 116 -4.20 4.67 -16.00
N THR A 117 -5.48 4.37 -16.12
CA THR A 117 -6.28 4.62 -17.33
C THR A 117 -7.41 5.55 -16.95
N GLN A 118 -7.67 6.57 -17.78
CA GLN A 118 -8.82 7.44 -17.62
C GLN A 118 -10.00 6.87 -18.39
#